data_AF-A0A0R2MQR0-F1
#
_entry.id   AF-A0A0R2MQR0-F1
#
_cell.length_a   1.000
_cell.length_b   1.000
_cell.length_c   1.000
_cell.angle_alpha   90.00
_cell.angle_beta   90.00
_cell.angle_gamma   90.00
#
_symmetry.space_group_name_H-M   'P 1'
#
loop_
_entity.id
_entity.type
_entity.pdbx_description
1 polymer ?
#
loop_
_entity_poly.entity_id
_entity_poly.type
_entity_poly.pdbx_seq_one_letter_code
_entity_poly.pdbx_strand_id
1 'polypeptide(L)'
;MARLAAKYGKVYVSKTLPKIVYKKVAKLIGKKVSQAKFLHIWNNTIGVATGAALESAIAKGLKACGVPKGIANTAATIIATAVGILV
;
A
#
# COMPACT_ATOMS: atom_id res chain seq x y z
N MET A 1 -4.84 7.56 -7.48
CA MET A 1 -4.11 7.28 -8.74
C MET A 1 -3.73 8.53 -9.57
N ALA A 2 -4.66 9.42 -9.93
CA ALA A 2 -4.44 10.44 -10.97
C ALA A 2 -3.24 11.39 -10.74
N ARG A 3 -3.12 12.00 -9.55
CA ARG A 3 -2.02 12.95 -9.26
C ARG A 3 -0.64 12.28 -9.21
N LEU A 4 -0.55 11.12 -8.56
CA LEU A 4 0.69 10.33 -8.48
C LEU A 4 1.13 9.81 -9.85
N ALA A 5 0.19 9.33 -10.66
CA ALA A 5 0.46 8.85 -12.02
C ALA A 5 0.82 10.00 -12.96
N ALA A 6 0.27 11.20 -12.77
CA ALA A 6 0.66 12.39 -13.52
C ALA A 6 2.08 12.87 -13.18
N LYS A 7 2.51 12.73 -11.91
CA LYS A 7 3.81 13.21 -11.42
C LYS A 7 4.96 12.22 -11.66
N TYR A 8 4.72 10.92 -11.53
CA TYR A 8 5.76 9.87 -11.62
C TYR A 8 5.52 8.85 -12.74
N GLY A 9 4.39 8.91 -13.44
CA GLY A 9 4.00 7.92 -14.44
C GLY A 9 3.28 6.69 -13.87
N LYS A 10 2.31 6.16 -14.62
CA LYS A 10 1.49 4.99 -14.25
C LYS A 10 2.35 3.77 -13.90
N VAL A 11 3.44 3.54 -14.65
CA VAL A 11 4.34 2.39 -14.45
C VAL A 11 5.03 2.47 -13.08
N TYR A 12 5.52 3.64 -12.71
CA TYR A 12 6.18 3.85 -11.43
C TYR A 12 5.22 3.62 -10.26
N VAL A 13 4.00 4.16 -10.35
CA VAL A 13 2.97 4.04 -9.31
C VAL A 13 2.45 2.60 -9.15
N SER A 14 2.39 1.83 -10.24
CA SER A 14 1.83 0.48 -10.23
C SER A 14 2.87 -0.62 -9.99
N LYS A 15 4.14 -0.39 -10.35
CA LYS A 15 5.21 -1.40 -10.23
C LYS A 15 6.33 -1.03 -9.26
N THR A 16 6.70 0.24 -9.15
CA THR A 16 7.90 0.65 -8.40
C THR A 16 7.55 1.08 -6.98
N LEU A 17 6.57 1.98 -6.83
CA LEU A 17 6.03 2.42 -5.54
C LEU A 17 5.64 1.26 -4.61
N PRO A 18 4.79 0.30 -5.04
CA PRO A 18 4.40 -0.80 -4.17
C PRO A 18 5.58 -1.62 -3.69
N LYS A 19 6.64 -1.77 -4.49
CA LYS A 19 7.84 -2.51 -4.08
C LYS A 19 8.66 -1.75 -3.03
N ILE A 20 8.81 -0.44 -3.20
CA ILE A 20 9.52 0.44 -2.25
C ILE A 20 8.79 0.44 -0.91
N VAL A 21 7.48 0.66 -0.97
CA VAL A 21 6.63 0.71 0.21
C VAL A 21 6.58 -0.66 0.89
N TYR A 22 6.44 -1.74 0.12
CA TYR A 22 6.53 -3.11 0.63
C TYR A 22 7.84 -3.36 1.35
N LYS A 23 9.01 -2.95 0.83
CA LYS A 23 10.28 -3.13 1.54
C LYS A 23 10.29 -2.45 2.92
N LYS A 24 9.64 -1.30 3.07
CA LYS A 24 9.52 -0.61 4.37
C LYS A 24 8.57 -1.35 5.31
N VAL A 25 7.39 -1.71 4.83
CA VAL A 25 6.40 -2.40 5.69
C VAL A 25 6.71 -3.88 5.87
N ALA A 26 7.48 -4.53 5.00
CA ALA A 26 7.81 -5.96 5.05
C ALA A 26 8.42 -6.38 6.39
N LYS A 27 9.20 -5.49 7.01
CA LYS A 27 9.72 -5.70 8.36
C LYS A 27 8.61 -5.72 9.43
N LEU A 28 7.55 -4.94 9.25
CA LEU A 28 6.39 -4.86 10.15
C LEU A 28 5.38 -5.99 9.91
N ILE A 29 4.96 -6.20 8.66
CA ILE A 29 3.97 -7.23 8.28
C ILE A 29 4.57 -8.65 8.27
N GLY A 30 5.90 -8.78 8.36
CA GLY A 30 6.61 -10.06 8.36
C GLY A 30 6.40 -10.86 7.08
N LYS A 31 6.81 -12.14 7.09
CA LYS A 31 6.59 -13.08 5.97
C LYS A 31 5.11 -13.44 5.72
N LYS A 32 4.16 -12.84 6.45
CA LYS A 32 2.72 -13.13 6.32
C LYS A 32 2.12 -12.62 5.00
N VAL A 33 2.64 -11.50 4.49
CA VAL A 33 2.19 -10.93 3.21
C VAL A 33 3.36 -10.98 2.24
N SER A 34 3.25 -11.83 1.22
CA SER A 34 4.21 -11.89 0.14
C SER A 34 4.12 -10.63 -0.74
N GLN A 35 5.23 -10.24 -1.36
CA GLN A 35 5.29 -9.08 -2.25
C GLN A 35 4.22 -9.13 -3.36
N ALA A 36 3.96 -10.31 -3.92
CA ALA A 36 2.92 -10.51 -4.94
C ALA A 36 1.52 -10.18 -4.42
N LYS A 37 1.16 -10.65 -3.21
CA LYS A 37 -0.13 -10.32 -2.56
C LYS A 37 -0.24 -8.83 -2.26
N PHE A 38 0.85 -8.23 -1.79
CA PHE A 38 0.90 -6.79 -1.54
C PHE A 38 0.69 -5.98 -2.83
N LEU A 39 1.32 -6.37 -3.93
CA LEU A 39 1.12 -5.77 -5.26
C LEU A 39 -0.32 -5.88 -5.73
N HIS A 40 -0.98 -7.01 -5.46
CA HIS A 40 -2.39 -7.22 -5.76
C HIS A 40 -3.29 -6.27 -4.96
N ILE A 41 -3.08 -6.19 -3.64
CA ILE A 41 -3.81 -5.26 -2.76
C ILE A 41 -3.57 -3.83 -3.22
N TRP A 42 -2.33 -3.48 -3.54
CA TRP A 42 -1.95 -2.14 -3.99
C TRP A 42 -2.67 -1.73 -5.26
N ASN A 43 -2.59 -2.54 -6.33
CA ASN A 43 -3.24 -2.22 -7.60
C ASN A 43 -4.76 -2.12 -7.44
N ASN A 44 -5.34 -2.96 -6.58
CA ASN A 44 -6.77 -2.91 -6.28
C ASN A 44 -7.17 -1.69 -5.42
N THR A 45 -6.26 -1.11 -4.64
CA THR A 45 -6.57 0.01 -3.73
C THR A 45 -6.21 1.37 -4.30
N ILE A 46 -5.06 1.50 -4.98
CA ILE A 46 -4.60 2.77 -5.53
C ILE A 46 -5.50 3.29 -6.67
N GLY A 47 -6.16 2.35 -7.37
CA GLY A 47 -7.16 2.64 -8.41
C GLY A 47 -8.50 3.12 -7.87
N VAL A 48 -8.82 2.79 -6.62
CA VAL A 48 -10.17 2.99 -6.05
C VAL A 48 -10.19 4.14 -5.03
N ALA A 49 -9.07 4.46 -4.38
CA ALA A 49 -9.07 5.42 -3.29
C ALA A 49 -7.74 6.21 -3.11
N THR A 50 -7.85 7.40 -2.52
CA THR A 50 -6.73 8.22 -2.01
C THR A 50 -6.97 8.64 -0.56
N GLY A 51 -5.91 8.85 0.23
CA GLY A 51 -6.03 9.31 1.63
C GLY A 51 -6.54 8.24 2.59
N ALA A 52 -7.45 8.61 3.50
CA ALA A 52 -7.99 7.71 4.54
C ALA A 52 -8.68 6.45 3.98
N ALA A 53 -9.26 6.55 2.78
CA ALA A 53 -9.87 5.41 2.10
C ALA A 53 -8.81 4.40 1.60
N LEU A 54 -7.64 4.88 1.18
CA LEU A 54 -6.50 4.02 0.84
C LEU A 54 -6.00 3.27 2.08
N GLU A 55 -5.86 3.99 3.20
CA GLU A 55 -5.47 3.41 4.48
C GLU A 55 -6.42 2.29 4.91
N SER A 56 -7.72 2.56 4.91
CA SER A 56 -8.73 1.54 5.26
C SER A 56 -8.69 0.34 4.33
N ALA A 57 -8.57 0.56 3.01
CA ALA A 57 -8.56 -0.52 2.03
C ALA A 57 -7.30 -1.39 2.13
N ILE A 58 -6.13 -0.78 2.37
CA ILE A 58 -4.88 -1.50 2.59
C ILE A 58 -4.91 -2.25 3.92
N ALA A 59 -5.37 -1.63 5.00
CA ALA A 59 -5.51 -2.29 6.30
C ALA A 59 -6.44 -3.51 6.19
N LYS A 60 -7.53 -3.40 5.42
CA LYS A 60 -8.45 -4.52 5.16
C LYS A 60 -7.79 -5.63 4.35
N GLY A 61 -7.02 -5.29 3.31
CA GLY A 61 -6.25 -6.26 2.52
C GLY A 61 -5.16 -6.98 3.33
N LEU A 62 -4.47 -6.25 4.22
CA LEU A 62 -3.46 -6.83 5.12
C LEU A 62 -4.11 -7.74 6.17
N LYS A 63 -5.23 -7.34 6.77
CA LYS A 63 -6.00 -8.18 7.70
C LYS A 63 -6.49 -9.46 7.03
N ALA A 64 -6.98 -9.37 5.79
CA ALA A 64 -7.38 -10.53 4.99
C ALA A 64 -6.21 -11.51 4.73
N CYS A 65 -4.96 -11.03 4.78
CA CYS A 65 -3.77 -11.88 4.68
C CYS A 65 -3.29 -12.43 6.05
N GLY A 66 -4.06 -12.27 7.13
CA GLY A 66 -3.70 -12.76 8.47
C GLY A 66 -2.71 -11.86 9.23
N VAL A 67 -2.54 -10.61 8.79
CA VAL A 67 -1.79 -9.60 9.55
C VAL A 67 -2.62 -9.16 10.76
N PRO A 68 -2.05 -9.14 11.98
CA PRO A 68 -2.73 -8.63 13.17
C PRO A 68 -3.26 -7.21 12.98
N LYS A 69 -4.42 -6.90 13.56
CA LYS A 69 -5.12 -5.61 13.37
C LYS A 69 -4.21 -4.40 13.66
N GLY A 70 -3.38 -4.47 14.70
CA GLY A 70 -2.40 -3.42 15.04
C GLY A 70 -1.36 -3.20 13.94
N ILE A 71 -0.67 -4.27 13.53
CA ILE A 71 0.35 -4.22 12.48
C ILE A 71 -0.25 -3.77 11.14
N ALA A 72 -1.43 -4.28 10.79
CA ALA A 72 -2.12 -3.94 9.55
C ALA A 72 -2.49 -2.46 9.50
N ASN A 73 -2.97 -1.89 10.61
CA ASN A 73 -3.25 -0.46 10.71
C ASN A 73 -1.96 0.36 10.59
N THR A 74 -0.91 0.05 11.36
CA THR A 74 0.37 0.77 11.29
C THR A 74 0.98 0.73 9.90
N ALA A 75 1.00 -0.45 9.26
CA ALA A 75 1.49 -0.58 7.90
C ALA A 75 0.65 0.26 6.92
N ALA A 76 -0.68 0.23 7.05
CA ALA A 76 -1.56 1.03 6.21
C ALA A 76 -1.35 2.53 6.38
N THR A 77 -1.17 3.02 7.62
CA THR A 77 -0.85 4.43 7.89
C THR A 77 0.46 4.82 7.23
N ILE A 78 1.54 4.05 7.41
CA ILE A 78 2.85 4.32 6.77
C ILE A 78 2.71 4.38 5.24
N ILE A 79 1.92 3.47 4.67
CA ILE A 79 1.66 3.43 3.24
C ILE A 79 0.90 4.68 2.79
N ALA A 80 -0.18 5.05 3.48
CA ALA A 80 -0.99 6.20 3.17
C ALA A 80 -0.20 7.50 3.31
N THR A 81 0.62 7.64 4.35
CA THR A 81 1.53 8.79 4.53
C THR A 81 2.58 8.86 3.43
N ALA A 82 3.22 7.75 3.06
CA ALA A 82 4.19 7.73 1.97
C ALA A 82 3.56 8.14 0.63
N VAL A 83 2.35 7.65 0.35
CA VAL A 83 1.57 8.03 -0.83
C VAL A 83 1.16 9.51 -0.75
N GLY A 84 0.74 9.99 0.41
CA GLY A 84 0.33 11.38 0.65
C GLY A 84 1.48 12.39 0.48
N ILE A 85 2.70 12.05 0.90
CA ILE A 85 3.90 12.88 0.67
C ILE A 85 4.26 12.94 -0.83
N LEU A 86 3.99 11.86 -1.58
CA LEU A 86 4.34 11.76 -2.99
C LEU A 86 3.35 12.49 -3.91
N VAL A 87 2.06 12.57 -3.54
CA VAL A 87 1.02 13.33 -4.26
C VAL A 87 1.29 14.82 -4.12
#